data_AF-A0A0G1TIS6-F1
#
_entry.id   AF-A0A0G1TIS6-F1
#
_cell.length_a   1.000
_cell.length_b   1.000
_cell.length_c   1.000
_cell.angle_alpha   90.00
_cell.angle_beta   90.00
_cell.angle_gamma   90.00
#
_symmetry.space_group_name_H-M   'P 1'
#
loop_
_entity.id
_entity.type
_entity.pdbx_description
1 polymer ?
#
loop_
_entity_poly.entity_id
_entity_poly.type
_entity_poly.pdbx_seq_one_letter_code
_entity_poly.pdbx_strand_id
1 'polypeptide(L)' 'MKKLLIATTNPGKLDEIKRFLGDLPVELVALKDVGIIDVVEETG' A
#
# COMPACT_ATOMS: atom_id res chain seq x y z
N MET A 1 -12.19 9.90 7.43
CA MET A 1 -10.85 9.36 7.78
C MET A 1 -9.96 9.50 6.55
N LYS A 2 -8.68 9.91 6.69
CA LYS A 2 -7.78 10.04 5.51
C LYS A 2 -7.27 8.66 5.11
N LYS A 3 -7.24 8.38 3.81
CA LYS A 3 -6.71 7.13 3.26
C LYS A 3 -5.28 7.35 2.74
N LEU A 4 -4.40 6.40 2.98
CA LEU A 4 -3.04 6.35 2.46
C LEU A 4 -2.87 5.08 1.61
N LEU A 5 -2.63 5.27 0.32
CA LEU A 5 -2.41 4.18 -0.62
C LEU A 5 -0.96 3.68 -0.51
N ILE A 6 -0.80 2.38 -0.24
CA ILE A 6 0.49 1.70 -0.28
C ILE A 6 0.67 1.10 -1.68
N ALA A 7 1.43 1.81 -2.52
CA ALA A 7 1.63 1.46 -3.92
C ALA A 7 2.70 0.36 -4.10
N THR A 8 2.44 -0.83 -3.58
CA THR A 8 3.30 -2.01 -3.77
C THR A 8 2.48 -3.26 -4.05
N THR A 9 2.99 -4.13 -4.92
CA THR A 9 2.47 -5.48 -5.17
C THR A 9 3.17 -6.54 -4.32
N ASN A 10 4.23 -6.16 -3.59
CA ASN A 10 4.98 -7.08 -2.72
C ASN A 10 4.25 -7.25 -1.36
N PRO A 11 3.78 -8.46 -1.02
CA PRO A 11 3.04 -8.70 0.22
C PRO A 11 3.89 -8.48 1.48
N GLY A 12 5.19 -8.78 1.44
CA GLY A 12 6.10 -8.55 2.56
C GLY A 12 6.26 -7.06 2.88
N LYS A 13 6.52 -6.23 1.85
CA LYS A 13 6.59 -4.76 2.00
C LYS A 13 5.28 -4.19 2.53
N LEU A 14 4.15 -4.69 2.03
CA LEU A 14 2.83 -4.26 2.49
C LEU A 14 2.64 -4.52 3.99
N ASP A 15 3.01 -5.71 4.46
CA ASP A 15 2.88 -6.07 5.87
C ASP A 15 3.85 -5.30 6.78
N GLU A 16 5.06 -5.02 6.32
CA GLU A 16 6.03 -4.19 7.05
C GLU A 16 5.53 -2.75 7.21
N ILE A 17 5.06 -2.15 6.11
CA ILE A 17 4.54 -0.77 6.11
C ILE A 17 3.28 -0.67 6.98
N LYS A 18 2.39 -1.66 6.91
CA LYS A 18 1.18 -1.71 7.75
C LYS A 18 1.52 -1.76 9.24
N ARG A 19 2.52 -2.55 9.62
CA ARG A 19 2.99 -2.61 11.01
C ARG A 19 3.64 -1.30 11.45
N PHE A 20 4.52 -0.75 10.62
CA PHE A 20 5.26 0.47 10.94
C PHE A 20 4.37 1.70 11.08
N LEU A 21 3.34 1.83 10.24
CA LEU A 21 2.43 2.99 10.23
C LEU A 21 1.13 2.76 11.02
N GLY A 22 1.00 1.64 11.75
CA GLY A 22 -0.24 1.20 12.39
C GLY A 22 -0.82 2.17 13.43
N ASP A 23 0.04 2.99 14.05
CA ASP A 23 -0.35 3.96 15.08
C ASP A 23 -0.83 5.31 14.51
N LEU A 24 -0.72 5.51 13.19
CA LEU A 24 -1.18 6.73 12.56
C LEU A 24 -2.70 6.72 12.38
N PRO A 25 -3.39 7.87 12.54
CA PRO A 25 -4.84 7.97 12.36
C PRO A 25 -5.23 8.04 10.87
N VAL A 26 -4.73 7.10 10.07
CA VAL A 26 -5.00 6.95 8.64
C VAL A 26 -5.41 5.52 8.32
N GLU A 27 -6.27 5.37 7.31
CA GLU A 27 -6.63 4.07 6.77
C GLU A 27 -5.60 3.69 5.69
N LEU A 28 -4.87 2.59 5.90
CA LEU A 28 -3.92 2.07 4.91
C LEU A 28 -4.67 1.19 3.91
N VAL A 29 -4.59 1.53 2.62
CA VAL A 29 -5.22 0.78 1.52
C VAL A 29 -4.16 0.27 0.55
N ALA A 30 -4.35 -0.92 -0.02
CA ALA A 30 -3.48 -1.51 -1.04
C ALA A 30 -3.99 -1.23 -2.46
N LEU A 31 -3.14 -1.43 -3.47
CA LEU A 31 -3.50 -1.29 -4.90
C LEU A 31 -4.78 -2.08 -5.25
N LYS A 32 -4.88 -3.33 -4.79
CA LYS A 32 -6.05 -4.19 -5.01
C LYS A 32 -7.34 -3.65 -4.38
N ASP A 33 -7.24 -2.91 -3.27
CA ASP A 33 -8.41 -2.40 -2.54
C ASP A 33 -9.06 -1.21 -3.29
N VAL A 34 -8.30 -0.59 -4.21
CA VAL A 34 -8.75 0.53 -5.06
C VAL A 34 -8.85 0.13 -6.54
N GLY A 35 -8.76 -1.16 -6.86
CA GLY A 35 -8.90 -1.66 -8.23
C GLY A 35 -7.69 -1.40 -9.14
N ILE A 36 -6.52 -1.05 -8.60
CA ILE A 36 -5.29 -0.93 -9.38
C ILE A 36 -4.66 -2.33 -9.45
N ILE A 37 -4.71 -2.91 -10.64
CA ILE A 37 -4.21 -4.27 -10.93
C ILE A 37 -3.03 -4.28 -11.91
N ASP A 38 -2.71 -3.13 -12.50
CA ASP A 38 -1.62 -2.99 -13.44
C ASP A 38 -0.28 -3.21 -12.75
N VAL A 39 0.57 -4.00 -13.40
CA VAL A 39 1.98 -4.15 -13.02
C VAL A 39 2.77 -3.22 -13.91
N VAL A 40 3.30 -2.15 -13.31
CA VAL A 40 4.11 -1.15 -14.00
C VAL A 40 5.56 -1.62 -13.99
N GLU A 41 6.28 -1.42 -15.10
CA GLU A 41 7.72 -1.69 -15.19
C GLU A 41 8.50 -0.70 -14.31
N GLU A 42 9.45 -1.20 -13.52
CA GLU A 42 10.37 -0.36 -12.76
C GLU A 42 11.50 0.11 -13.68
N THR A 43 11.46 1.37 -14.13
CA THR A 43 12.44 1.89 -15.11
C THR A 43 13.74 2.40 -14.50
N GLY A 44 13.84 2.46 -13.16
CA GLY A 44 15.01 2.95 -12.42
C GLY A 44 15.18 4.47 -12.48
#